data_AF-E4UB81-F1
#
_entry.id   AF-E4UB81-F1
#
_cell.length_a   1.000
_cell.length_b   1.000
_cell.length_c   1.000
_cell.angle_alpha   90.00
_cell.angle_beta   90.00
_cell.angle_gamma   90.00
#
_symmetry.space_group_name_H-M   'P 1'
#
loop_
_entity.id
_entity.type
_entity.pdbx_description
1 polymer ?
#
loop_
_entity_poly.entity_id
_entity_poly.type
_entity_poly.pdbx_seq_one_letter_code
_entity_poly.pdbx_strand_id
1 'polypeptide(L)'
;MLERNIVKADSTVGVKSPKLKIKEFVTWMIENIEQYRRFHPIGTKARLAMEMMLFLGLRRSDVMRVGKQHIKDGFFRSKLKRKEHMLLYQ
;
A
#
# COMPACT_ATOMS: atom_id res chain seq x y z
N MET A 1 -1.69 -7.36 25.22
CA MET A 1 -2.64 -8.14 26.05
C MET A 1 -1.96 -8.72 27.30
N LEU A 2 -0.65 -9.02 27.26
CA LEU A 2 0.16 -9.38 28.44
C LEU A 2 0.30 -8.25 29.48
N GLU A 3 0.33 -6.98 29.06
CA GLU A 3 0.48 -5.85 29.98
C GLU A 3 -0.70 -5.61 30.94
N ARG A 4 -1.87 -6.21 30.67
CA ARG A 4 -3.07 -6.00 31.49
C ARG A 4 -3.22 -6.99 32.64
N ASN A 5 -2.26 -7.89 32.85
CA ASN A 5 -2.25 -8.88 33.94
C ASN A 5 -3.53 -9.74 34.01
N ILE A 6 -4.16 -9.97 32.84
CA ILE A 6 -5.39 -10.77 32.72
C ILE A 6 -5.05 -12.27 32.59
N VAL A 7 -3.82 -12.61 32.21
CA VAL A 7 -3.38 -14.00 31.97
C VAL A 7 -2.00 -14.23 32.57
N LYS A 8 -1.85 -15.30 33.36
CA LYS A 8 -0.65 -15.61 34.17
C LYS A 8 0.52 -16.21 33.38
N ALA A 9 0.28 -16.70 32.17
CA ALA A 9 1.28 -17.27 31.28
C ALA A 9 0.91 -16.99 29.82
N ASP A 10 1.91 -16.78 28.98
CA ASP A 10 1.71 -16.61 27.54
C ASP A 10 1.38 -17.96 26.88
N SER A 11 0.12 -18.15 26.48
CA SER A 11 -0.36 -19.37 25.83
C SER A 11 0.20 -19.58 24.42
N THR A 12 1.01 -18.66 23.89
CA THR A 12 1.62 -18.77 22.55
C THR A 12 3.02 -19.37 22.57
N VAL A 13 3.57 -19.66 23.75
CA VAL A 13 4.86 -20.37 23.90
C VAL A 13 4.77 -21.75 23.25
N GLY A 14 5.55 -21.96 22.19
CA GLY A 14 5.60 -23.22 21.43
C GLY A 14 4.82 -23.21 20.11
N VAL A 15 4.09 -22.14 19.79
CA VAL A 15 3.42 -22.01 18.49
C VAL A 15 4.45 -21.64 17.42
N LYS A 16 4.69 -22.55 16.48
CA LYS A 16 5.55 -22.28 15.33
C LYS A 16 4.92 -21.23 14.44
N SER A 17 5.65 -20.16 14.13
CA SER A 17 5.19 -19.12 13.20
C SER A 17 4.87 -19.76 11.85
N PRO A 18 3.73 -19.41 11.23
CA PRO A 18 3.38 -19.96 9.92
C PRO A 18 4.47 -19.57 8.91
N LYS A 19 4.94 -20.54 8.13
CA LYS A 19 5.87 -20.26 7.03
C LYS A 19 5.20 -19.29 6.07
N LEU A 20 5.84 -18.15 5.84
CA LEU A 20 5.40 -17.18 4.85
C LEU A 20 5.43 -17.87 3.47
N LYS A 21 4.25 -18.10 2.89
CA LYS A 21 4.15 -18.47 1.47
C LYS A 21 4.46 -17.21 0.67
N ILE A 22 5.72 -17.03 0.33
CA ILE A 22 6.14 -15.96 -0.58
C ILE A 22 5.65 -16.38 -1.96
N LYS A 23 4.55 -15.77 -2.42
CA LYS A 23 4.14 -15.87 -3.82
C LYS A 23 5.11 -15.03 -4.62
N GLU A 24 5.70 -15.59 -5.66
CA GLU A 24 6.52 -14.81 -6.59
C GLU A 24 5.65 -13.72 -7.22
N PHE A 25 5.99 -12.46 -6.94
CA PHE A 25 5.33 -11.31 -7.52
C PHE A 25 6.11 -10.91 -8.77
N VAL A 26 5.49 -11.05 -9.94
CA VAL A 26 6.09 -10.62 -11.21
C VAL A 26 6.13 -9.09 -11.26
N THR A 27 7.31 -8.54 -11.49
CA THR A 27 7.52 -7.11 -11.70
C THR A 27 7.00 -6.69 -13.07
N TRP A 28 6.40 -5.50 -13.16
CA TRP A 28 5.92 -4.99 -14.43
C TRP A 28 7.08 -4.50 -15.28
N MET A 29 7.27 -5.14 -16.43
CA MET A 29 8.19 -4.68 -17.46
C MET A 29 7.51 -3.63 -18.35
N ILE A 30 8.30 -2.94 -19.16
CA ILE A 30 7.79 -1.87 -20.04
C ILE A 30 6.78 -2.43 -21.05
N GLU A 31 6.99 -3.65 -21.54
CA GLU A 31 6.09 -4.32 -22.48
C GLU A 31 4.70 -4.55 -21.87
N ASN A 32 4.64 -4.92 -20.58
CA ASN A 32 3.38 -5.10 -19.87
C ASN A 32 2.63 -3.76 -19.73
N ILE A 33 3.38 -2.67 -19.53
CA ILE A 33 2.82 -1.32 -19.48
C ILE A 33 2.24 -0.97 -20.84
N GLU A 34 2.96 -1.20 -21.93
CA GLU A 34 2.45 -0.93 -23.28
C GLU A 34 1.22 -1.77 -23.62
N GLN A 35 1.19 -3.05 -23.28
CA GLN A 35 0.01 -3.90 -23.47
C GLN A 35 -1.20 -3.35 -22.73
N TYR A 36 -1.04 -2.95 -21.46
CA TYR A 36 -2.10 -2.33 -20.68
C TYR A 36 -2.56 -1.00 -21.29
N ARG A 37 -1.61 -0.19 -21.78
CA ARG A 37 -1.87 1.09 -22.44
C ARG A 37 -2.63 0.94 -23.76
N ARG A 38 -2.40 -0.15 -24.51
CA ARG A 38 -3.14 -0.48 -25.74
C ARG A 38 -4.55 -0.98 -25.43
N PHE A 39 -4.70 -1.79 -24.39
CA PHE A 39 -5.99 -2.33 -23.97
C PHE A 39 -6.89 -1.25 -23.33
N HIS A 40 -6.29 -0.30 -22.59
CA HIS A 40 -6.99 0.80 -21.94
C HIS A 40 -6.68 2.15 -22.61
N PRO A 41 -7.56 2.65 -23.51
CA PRO A 41 -7.36 3.92 -24.17
C PRO A 41 -7.42 5.11 -23.18
N ILE A 42 -6.91 6.24 -23.65
CA ILE A 42 -6.93 7.52 -22.92
C ILE A 42 -8.38 7.90 -22.60
N GLY A 43 -8.62 8.39 -21.38
CA GLY A 43 -9.95 8.71 -20.86
C GLY A 43 -10.59 7.60 -20.03
N THR A 44 -10.06 6.38 -20.07
CA THR A 44 -10.51 5.31 -19.15
C THR A 44 -9.97 5.54 -17.73
N LYS A 45 -10.77 5.18 -16.72
CA LYS A 45 -10.35 5.21 -15.31
C LYS A 45 -9.13 4.31 -15.06
N ALA A 46 -9.09 3.17 -15.75
CA ALA A 46 -7.99 2.22 -15.71
C ALA A 46 -6.67 2.87 -16.17
N ARG A 47 -6.69 3.56 -17.32
CA ARG A 47 -5.51 4.27 -17.83
C ARG A 47 -5.05 5.36 -16.88
N LEU A 48 -5.98 6.18 -16.37
CA LEU A 48 -5.66 7.23 -15.40
C LEU A 48 -5.01 6.65 -14.13
N ALA A 49 -5.60 5.59 -13.57
CA ALA A 49 -5.09 4.95 -12.35
C ALA A 49 -3.67 4.40 -12.55
N MET A 50 -3.39 3.80 -13.71
CA MET A 50 -2.07 3.29 -14.02
C MET A 50 -1.02 4.40 -14.10
N GLU A 51 -1.30 5.47 -14.85
CA GLU A 51 -0.35 6.59 -14.97
C GLU A 51 -0.13 7.26 -13.59
N MET A 52 -1.20 7.41 -12.78
CA MET A 52 -1.07 7.91 -11.41
C MET A 52 -0.17 7.01 -10.55
N MET A 53 -0.28 5.69 -10.65
CA MET A 53 0.58 4.75 -9.91
C MET A 53 2.04 4.83 -10.39
N LEU A 54 2.26 4.97 -11.70
CA LEU A 54 3.61 5.04 -12.29
C LEU A 54 4.34 6.33 -11.91
N PHE A 55 3.65 7.48 -11.96
CA PHE A 55 4.26 8.79 -11.74
C PHE A 55 4.28 9.23 -10.27
N LEU A 56 3.26 8.90 -9.48
CA LEU A 56 3.18 9.38 -8.08
C LEU A 56 3.89 8.44 -7.10
N GLY A 57 4.14 7.18 -7.46
CA GLY A 57 4.79 6.19 -6.59
C GLY A 57 4.01 5.91 -5.29
N LEU A 58 2.74 6.28 -5.23
CA LEU A 58 1.91 6.10 -4.04
C LEU A 58 1.44 4.65 -3.92
N ARG A 59 1.15 4.22 -2.68
CA ARG A 59 0.50 2.91 -2.46
C ARG A 59 -0.85 2.88 -3.14
N ARG A 60 -1.26 1.70 -3.62
CA ARG A 60 -2.57 1.47 -4.26
C ARG A 60 -3.74 2.05 -3.48
N SER A 61 -3.73 1.92 -2.14
CA SER A 61 -4.78 2.45 -1.26
C SER A 61 -4.79 3.98 -1.16
N ASP A 62 -3.65 4.62 -1.36
CA ASP A 62 -3.50 6.06 -1.25
C ASP A 62 -3.83 6.74 -2.59
N VAL A 63 -3.44 6.15 -3.72
CA VAL A 63 -3.78 6.64 -5.07
C VAL A 63 -5.28 6.84 -5.25
N MET A 64 -6.10 5.90 -4.78
CA MET A 64 -7.57 5.99 -4.89
C MET A 64 -8.18 7.16 -4.09
N ARG A 65 -7.45 7.69 -3.11
CA ARG A 65 -7.91 8.83 -2.31
C ARG A 65 -7.44 10.15 -2.88
N VAL A 66 -6.50 10.14 -3.81
CA VAL A 66 -5.99 11.34 -4.45
C VAL A 66 -7.08 11.99 -5.29
N GLY A 67 -7.55 13.16 -4.87
CA GLY A 67 -8.36 14.06 -5.69
C GLY A 67 -7.74 15.44 -5.81
N LYS A 68 -8.45 16.33 -6.53
CA LYS A 68 -8.05 17.72 -6.81
C LYS A 68 -7.73 18.52 -5.55
N GLN A 69 -8.34 18.19 -4.41
CA GLN A 69 -8.09 18.82 -3.11
C GLN A 69 -6.65 18.69 -2.59
N HIS A 70 -5.86 17.77 -3.14
CA HIS A 70 -4.47 17.55 -2.73
C HIS A 70 -3.46 18.36 -3.54
N ILE A 71 -3.93 19.11 -4.54
CA ILE A 71 -3.10 19.97 -5.38
C ILE A 71 -3.23 21.39 -4.84
N LYS A 72 -2.15 21.95 -4.32
CA LYS A 72 -2.12 23.34 -3.84
C LYS A 72 -0.82 24.00 -4.31
N ASP A 73 -0.95 25.14 -4.99
CA ASP A 73 0.18 25.94 -5.50
C ASP A 73 1.16 25.14 -6.38
N GLY A 74 0.64 24.20 -7.18
CA GLY A 74 1.45 23.29 -8.00
C GLY A 74 2.11 22.15 -7.24
N PHE A 75 2.01 22.12 -5.92
CA PHE A 75 2.53 21.04 -5.09
C PHE A 75 1.44 20.00 -4.78
N PHE A 76 1.82 18.74 -4.95
CA PHE A 76 1.01 17.61 -4.55
C PHE A 76 1.27 17.29 -3.07
N ARG A 77 0.24 17.44 -2.21
CA ARG A 77 0.33 17.15 -0.78
C ARG A 77 -0.71 16.10 -0.40
N SER A 78 -0.24 14.88 -0.13
CA SER A 78 -1.07 13.78 0.39
C SER A 78 -0.53 13.28 1.72
N LYS A 79 -1.44 13.03 2.68
CA LYS A 79 -1.09 12.38 3.95
C LYS A 79 -1.10 10.87 3.74
N LEU A 80 0.06 10.25 3.70
CA LEU A 80 0.20 8.79 3.65
C LEU A 80 -0.38 8.20 4.95
N LYS A 81 -1.34 7.28 4.84
CA LYS A 81 -1.83 6.57 6.03
C LYS A 81 -0.90 5.40 6.35
N ARG A 82 0.14 5.67 7.13
CA ARG A 82 0.75 4.69 8.03
C ARG A 82 0.80 5.33 9.41
N LYS A 83 -0.10 4.91 10.31
CA LYS A 83 0.09 5.15 11.74
C LYS A 83 1.08 4.11 12.22
N GLU A 84 2.27 4.55 12.57
CA GLU A 84 3.22 3.71 13.29
C GLU A 84 2.64 3.43 14.67
N HIS A 85 2.27 2.19 14.91
CA HIS A 85 2.08 1.67 16.25
C HIS A 85 3.49 1.40 16.81
N MET A 86 4.24 2.46 17.08
CA MET A 86 5.62 2.39 17.57
C MET A 86 5.90 3.50 18.59
N LEU A 87 5.11 3.55 19.66
CA LEU A 87 5.46 4.26 20.89
C LEU A 87 4.72 3.60 22.05
N LEU A 88 5.16 2.41 22.47
CA LEU A 88 4.93 1.90 23.83
C LEU A 88 6.09 0.96 24.15
N TYR A 89 7.16 1.53 24.70
CA TYR A 89 8.09 0.97 25.68
C TYR A 89 8.99 2.14 26.13
N GLN A 90 8.42 2.99 26.99
CA GLN A 90 9.15 3.73 28.01
C GLN A 90 8.66 3.20 29.35
#